data_AF-A0A542B281-F1
#
_entry.id   AF-A0A542B281-F1
#
_cell.length_a   1.000
_cell.length_b   1.000
_cell.length_c   1.000
_cell.angle_alpha   90.00
_cell.angle_beta   90.00
_cell.angle_gamma   90.00
#
_symmetry.space_group_name_H-M   'P 1'
#
loop_
_entity.id
_entity.type
_entity.pdbx_description
1 polymer ?
#
loop_
_entity_poly.entity_id
_entity_poly.type
_entity_poly.pdbx_seq_one_letter_code
_entity_poly.pdbx_strand_id
1 'polypeptide(L)'
;MSSARSLALILTALAGGTLPLAAAPAPLRIAQAQLSAEDIFWQSIQSSSDPAMYQAYLDQVGAGRFTGIYKALAEIRIASLKGAVPVPKPVDQGSGRAVVIGNADPTAGSSAELEACDRAAAAAADPEKPASVPGVTFAAIDAGAAIRACRKAVDTAGAPRRAYFQLGRAIQKSGNTADAVTYLRKAVELGHAGAMHDLASILRRGAAGVKRDSGLAMALYERAAGTGLNESLVQLGAMYAEGSGVRRDYAKARDYYQRAIAAKTPGAYTNMGVLYANGQGVPRDRTKACEYWREGSTLGDDVAARNLRRSCRMR
;
A
#
# COMPACT_ATOMS: atom_id res chain seq x y z
N MET A 1 -34.16 8.26 -56.14
CA MET A 1 -34.53 9.25 -57.18
C MET A 1 -35.95 9.72 -56.91
N SER A 2 -36.10 10.95 -56.43
CA SER A 2 -37.31 11.82 -56.41
C SER A 2 -37.09 12.78 -55.23
N SER A 3 -37.23 14.10 -55.29
CA SER A 3 -37.39 15.09 -56.36
C SER A 3 -37.06 16.44 -55.70
N ALA A 4 -36.40 17.33 -56.44
CA ALA A 4 -36.07 18.70 -56.04
C ALA A 4 -37.29 19.58 -55.70
N ARG A 5 -37.06 20.65 -54.91
CA ARG A 5 -37.66 22.01 -54.91
C ARG A 5 -37.40 22.65 -53.54
N SER A 6 -37.01 23.90 -53.35
CA SER A 6 -36.71 25.04 -54.23
C SER A 6 -35.91 26.08 -53.43
N LEU A 7 -35.03 26.79 -54.13
CA LEU A 7 -34.60 28.20 -53.99
C LEU A 7 -35.01 29.01 -52.75
N ALA A 8 -34.05 29.76 -52.18
CA ALA A 8 -33.83 31.17 -52.54
C ALA A 8 -32.57 31.73 -51.88
N LEU A 9 -31.99 32.72 -52.56
CA LEU A 9 -30.66 33.29 -52.44
C LEU A 9 -30.79 34.71 -51.83
N ILE A 10 -29.68 35.27 -51.33
CA ILE A 10 -29.28 36.71 -51.37
C ILE A 10 -29.18 37.50 -50.04
N LEU A 11 -27.90 37.66 -49.66
CA LEU A 11 -27.11 38.86 -49.34
C LEU A 11 -27.28 39.73 -48.07
N THR A 12 -26.08 40.01 -47.53
CA THR A 12 -25.51 41.27 -47.00
C THR A 12 -25.76 41.71 -45.55
N ALA A 13 -24.73 41.42 -44.74
CA ALA A 13 -23.84 42.37 -44.04
C ALA A 13 -24.42 43.53 -43.21
N LEU A 14 -24.04 43.56 -41.92
CA LEU A 14 -23.57 44.71 -41.11
C LEU A 14 -23.10 44.11 -39.75
N ALA A 15 -21.79 44.00 -39.51
CA ALA A 15 -20.98 44.94 -38.73
C ALA A 15 -21.13 44.82 -37.20
N GLY A 16 -20.01 44.49 -36.54
CA GLY A 16 -19.69 44.93 -35.17
C GLY A 16 -20.26 44.11 -34.02
N GLY A 17 -19.47 43.16 -33.51
CA GLY A 17 -19.76 42.52 -32.22
C GLY A 17 -18.93 41.27 -31.99
N THR A 18 -17.66 41.42 -31.61
CA THR A 18 -16.87 40.30 -31.07
C THR A 18 -17.41 39.94 -29.68
N LEU A 19 -18.33 38.98 -29.62
CA LEU A 19 -18.57 38.20 -28.42
C LEU A 19 -17.64 36.98 -28.48
N PRO A 20 -16.76 36.75 -27.50
CA PRO A 20 -16.00 35.52 -27.48
C PRO A 20 -16.97 34.37 -27.18
N LEU A 21 -17.15 33.51 -28.18
CA LEU A 21 -17.77 32.19 -28.01
C LEU A 21 -16.86 31.35 -27.10
N ALA A 22 -17.48 30.65 -26.16
CA ALA A 22 -16.89 29.90 -25.07
C ALA A 22 -15.62 29.10 -25.43
N ALA A 23 -14.60 29.21 -24.56
CA ALA A 23 -13.76 28.07 -24.23
C ALA A 23 -14.23 27.54 -22.87
N ALA A 24 -15.03 26.47 -22.88
CA ALA A 24 -15.17 25.63 -21.69
C ALA A 24 -13.75 25.26 -21.20
N PRO A 25 -13.48 25.20 -19.88
CA PRO A 25 -12.17 24.80 -19.40
C PRO A 25 -11.85 23.44 -20.00
N ALA A 26 -10.77 23.39 -20.80
CA ALA A 26 -10.29 22.15 -21.38
C ALA A 26 -10.14 21.14 -20.23
N PRO A 27 -10.65 19.90 -20.36
CA PRO A 27 -10.34 18.88 -19.37
C PRO A 27 -8.82 18.81 -19.26
N LEU A 28 -8.31 18.81 -18.03
CA LEU A 28 -6.91 18.55 -17.73
C LEU A 28 -6.50 17.28 -18.48
N ARG A 29 -5.89 17.45 -19.66
CA ARG A 29 -5.13 16.39 -20.30
C ARG A 29 -3.91 16.23 -19.42
N ILE A 30 -4.00 15.30 -18.47
CA ILE A 30 -2.82 14.64 -17.93
C ILE A 30 -2.07 14.20 -19.18
N ALA A 31 -0.96 14.87 -19.50
CA ALA A 31 -0.05 14.38 -20.51
C ALA A 31 0.19 12.91 -20.15
N GLN A 32 -0.14 11.98 -21.05
CA GLN A 32 0.28 10.61 -20.89
C GLN A 32 1.79 10.68 -20.71
N ALA A 33 2.27 10.52 -19.47
CA ALA A 33 3.69 10.44 -19.23
C ALA A 33 4.17 9.24 -20.03
N GLN A 34 4.92 9.51 -21.09
CA GLN A 34 5.42 8.46 -21.96
C GLN A 34 6.33 7.60 -21.08
N LEU A 35 5.93 6.35 -20.88
CA LEU A 35 6.65 5.41 -20.02
C LEU A 35 8.12 5.36 -20.44
N SER A 36 9.03 5.43 -19.48
CA SER A 36 10.46 5.30 -19.76
C SER A 36 10.77 3.90 -20.29
N ALA A 37 11.93 3.72 -20.93
CA ALA A 37 12.39 2.39 -21.32
C ALA A 37 12.45 1.41 -20.13
N GLU A 38 12.81 1.93 -18.95
CA GLU A 38 12.83 1.19 -17.69
C GLU A 38 11.42 0.80 -17.22
N ASP A 39 10.44 1.70 -17.34
CA ASP A 39 9.04 1.41 -17.01
C ASP A 39 8.46 0.33 -17.93
N ILE A 40 8.74 0.41 -19.23
CA ILE A 40 8.31 -0.58 -20.21
C ILE A 40 8.95 -1.93 -19.89
N PHE A 41 10.26 -1.94 -19.61
CA PHE A 41 10.96 -3.16 -19.20
C PHE A 41 10.34 -3.76 -17.94
N TRP A 42 10.16 -2.97 -16.89
CA TRP A 42 9.56 -3.42 -15.64
C TRP A 42 8.14 -3.97 -15.87
N GLN A 43 7.31 -3.27 -16.64
CA GLN A 43 5.96 -3.74 -16.96
C GLN A 43 5.94 -5.09 -17.67
N SER A 44 6.96 -5.37 -18.50
CA SER A 44 7.10 -6.67 -19.18
C SER A 44 7.45 -7.82 -18.24
N ILE A 45 8.17 -7.54 -17.15
CA ILE A 45 8.67 -8.58 -16.22
C ILE A 45 7.92 -8.66 -14.89
N GLN A 46 7.16 -7.64 -14.50
CA GLN A 46 6.65 -7.50 -13.12
C GLN A 46 5.81 -8.68 -12.65
N SER A 47 5.12 -9.39 -13.55
CA SER A 47 4.34 -10.60 -13.23
C SER A 47 5.05 -11.93 -13.50
N SER A 48 6.34 -11.91 -13.86
CA SER A 48 7.11 -13.12 -14.12
C SER A 48 7.30 -13.95 -12.84
N SER A 49 7.36 -15.27 -13.01
CA SER A 49 7.79 -16.21 -11.97
C SER A 49 9.24 -16.66 -12.15
N ASP A 50 9.93 -16.16 -13.17
CA ASP A 50 11.33 -16.47 -13.44
C ASP A 50 12.25 -15.43 -12.78
N PRO A 51 13.06 -15.81 -11.76
CA PRO A 51 13.98 -14.90 -11.10
C PRO A 51 15.05 -14.33 -12.05
N ALA A 52 15.36 -15.00 -13.17
CA ALA A 52 16.35 -14.51 -14.13
C ALA A 52 15.88 -13.22 -14.83
N MET A 53 14.58 -13.02 -15.02
CA MET A 53 14.03 -11.80 -15.62
C MET A 53 14.28 -10.56 -14.74
N TYR A 54 14.14 -10.73 -13.42
CA TYR A 54 14.44 -9.67 -12.46
C TYR A 54 15.95 -9.47 -12.29
N GLN A 55 16.75 -10.54 -12.40
CA GLN A 55 18.21 -10.42 -12.44
C GLN A 55 18.65 -9.62 -13.68
N ALA A 56 18.07 -9.90 -14.84
CA ALA A 56 18.36 -9.15 -16.06
C ALA A 56 18.05 -7.65 -15.91
N TYR A 57 16.96 -7.30 -15.22
CA TYR A 57 16.68 -5.91 -14.85
C TYR A 57 17.81 -5.32 -13.99
N LEU A 58 18.25 -6.02 -12.94
CA LEU A 58 19.35 -5.56 -12.08
C LEU A 58 20.66 -5.40 -12.85
N ASP A 59 20.92 -6.25 -13.85
CA ASP A 59 22.10 -6.15 -14.72
C ASP A 59 22.01 -4.90 -15.61
N GLN A 60 20.82 -4.52 -16.10
CA GLN A 60 20.62 -3.26 -16.82
C GLN A 60 20.89 -2.03 -15.92
N VAL A 61 20.49 -2.11 -14.65
CA VAL A 61 20.79 -1.07 -13.65
C VAL A 61 22.29 -0.99 -13.39
N GLY A 62 22.97 -2.14 -13.21
CA GLY A 62 24.42 -2.19 -13.02
C GLY A 62 25.21 -1.67 -14.22
N ALA A 63 24.67 -1.82 -15.43
CA ALA A 63 25.23 -1.26 -16.66
C ALA A 63 24.91 0.24 -16.88
N GLY A 64 24.19 0.90 -15.96
CA GLY A 64 23.80 2.31 -16.08
C GLY A 64 22.75 2.59 -17.15
N ARG A 65 22.11 1.56 -17.72
CA ARG A 65 21.05 1.71 -18.73
C ARG A 65 19.69 2.04 -18.10
N PHE A 66 19.48 1.57 -16.88
CA PHE A 66 18.30 1.87 -16.06
C PHE A 66 18.70 2.64 -14.80
N THR A 67 17.84 3.54 -14.37
CA THR A 67 18.02 4.38 -13.18
C THR A 67 17.92 3.58 -11.89
N GLY A 68 17.27 2.42 -11.91
CA GLY A 68 17.10 1.55 -10.76
C GLY A 68 15.85 1.83 -9.94
N ILE A 69 14.82 2.47 -10.51
CA ILE A 69 13.58 2.83 -9.79
C ILE A 69 12.76 1.62 -9.29
N TYR A 70 13.03 0.42 -9.80
CA TYR A 70 12.43 -0.84 -9.35
C TYR A 70 13.43 -1.81 -8.72
N LYS A 71 14.62 -1.34 -8.32
CA LYS A 71 15.72 -2.18 -7.82
C LYS A 71 15.30 -2.98 -6.58
N ALA A 72 14.77 -2.32 -5.56
CA ALA A 72 14.33 -3.00 -4.34
C ALA A 72 13.18 -3.96 -4.64
N LEU A 73 12.23 -3.61 -5.52
CA LEU A 73 11.17 -4.54 -5.92
C LEU A 73 11.70 -5.78 -6.64
N ALA A 74 12.68 -5.63 -7.53
CA ALA A 74 13.35 -6.73 -8.20
C ALA A 74 14.06 -7.66 -7.21
N GLU A 75 14.84 -7.09 -6.28
CA GLU A 75 15.54 -7.84 -5.23
C GLU A 75 14.57 -8.61 -4.32
N ILE A 76 13.50 -7.95 -3.87
CA ILE A 76 12.43 -8.55 -3.06
C ILE A 76 11.81 -9.74 -3.82
N ARG A 77 11.55 -9.55 -5.12
CA ARG A 77 10.93 -10.58 -5.94
C ARG A 77 11.84 -11.76 -6.19
N ILE A 78 13.13 -11.54 -6.46
CA ILE A 78 14.14 -12.61 -6.58
C ILE A 78 14.22 -13.42 -5.28
N ALA A 79 14.32 -12.74 -4.13
CA ALA A 79 14.40 -13.40 -2.83
C ALA A 79 13.16 -14.26 -2.56
N SER A 80 11.97 -13.75 -2.88
CA SER A 80 10.70 -14.49 -2.77
C SER A 80 10.65 -15.72 -3.65
N LEU A 81 11.00 -15.58 -4.94
CA LEU A 81 10.97 -16.69 -5.89
C LEU A 81 11.98 -17.80 -5.57
N LYS A 82 13.10 -17.45 -4.92
CA LYS A 82 14.11 -18.42 -4.44
C LYS A 82 13.77 -19.04 -3.07
N GLY A 83 12.63 -18.69 -2.47
CA GLY A 83 12.26 -19.14 -1.13
C GLY A 83 13.16 -18.61 -0.01
N ALA A 84 13.92 -17.55 -0.27
CA ALA A 84 14.95 -17.00 0.61
C ALA A 84 14.42 -15.87 1.51
N VAL A 85 13.13 -15.56 1.49
CA VAL A 85 12.59 -14.54 2.41
C VAL A 85 12.61 -15.14 3.81
N PRO A 86 13.40 -14.57 4.75
CA PRO A 86 13.46 -15.11 6.09
C PRO A 86 12.08 -14.99 6.69
N VAL A 87 11.48 -16.11 7.09
CA VAL A 87 10.33 -16.08 8.01
C VAL A 87 10.82 -15.34 9.25
N PRO A 88 10.25 -14.16 9.60
CA PRO A 88 10.75 -13.41 10.74
C PRO A 88 10.73 -14.30 11.99
N LYS A 89 11.89 -14.60 12.57
CA LYS A 89 11.94 -15.37 13.82
C LYS A 89 11.09 -14.63 14.88
N PRO A 90 10.40 -15.34 15.79
CA PRO A 90 9.72 -14.68 16.91
C PRO A 90 10.70 -13.72 17.57
N VAL A 91 10.33 -12.44 17.67
CA VAL A 91 11.12 -11.46 18.41
C VAL A 91 11.06 -11.92 19.87
N ASP A 92 12.18 -12.39 20.39
CA ASP A 92 12.32 -12.70 21.81
C ASP A 92 12.02 -11.41 22.60
N GLN A 93 10.93 -11.43 23.36
CA GLN A 93 10.53 -10.29 24.21
C GLN A 93 11.40 -10.17 25.47
N GLY A 94 12.50 -10.94 25.56
CA GLY A 94 13.43 -10.94 26.69
C GLY A 94 14.55 -9.89 26.66
N SER A 95 14.72 -9.12 25.60
CA SER A 95 15.71 -8.02 25.61
C SER A 95 15.17 -6.80 24.87
N GLY A 96 14.89 -5.73 25.63
CA GLY A 96 14.42 -4.43 25.15
C GLY A 96 15.44 -3.72 24.26
N ARG A 97 15.65 -4.24 23.06
CA ARG A 97 16.34 -3.55 21.98
C ARG A 97 15.57 -3.85 20.71
N ALA A 98 14.60 -2.98 20.42
CA ALA A 98 14.09 -2.84 19.06
C ALA A 98 15.31 -2.83 18.14
N VAL A 99 15.33 -3.70 17.13
CA VAL A 99 16.31 -3.59 16.06
C VAL A 99 15.98 -2.28 15.37
N VAL A 100 16.67 -1.23 15.81
CA VAL A 100 16.66 0.09 15.21
C VAL A 100 17.26 -0.07 13.82
N ILE A 101 16.40 -0.26 12.82
CA ILE A 101 16.80 -0.07 11.43
C ILE A 101 17.03 1.43 11.28
N GLY A 102 18.29 1.83 11.43
CA GLY A 102 18.81 3.18 11.20
C GLY A 102 17.90 4.31 11.65
N ASN A 103 18.19 4.89 12.82
CA ASN A 103 17.71 6.21 13.21
C ASN A 103 18.10 7.23 12.13
N ALA A 104 17.30 7.34 11.07
CA ALA A 104 17.21 8.57 10.32
C ALA A 104 16.60 9.55 11.32
N ASP A 105 17.39 10.54 11.73
CA ASP A 105 16.92 11.63 12.56
C ASP A 105 15.60 12.15 11.98
N PRO A 106 14.46 12.07 12.70
CA PRO A 106 13.17 12.51 12.18
C PRO A 106 13.17 14.00 11.83
N THR A 107 14.14 14.77 12.33
CA THR A 107 14.36 16.20 12.04
C THR A 107 15.35 16.47 10.90
N ALA A 108 16.12 15.48 10.44
CA ALA A 108 17.03 15.67 9.31
C ALA A 108 16.23 15.97 8.03
N GLY A 109 16.36 17.20 7.54
CA GLY A 109 15.67 17.68 6.35
C GLY A 109 14.26 18.25 6.58
N SER A 110 13.92 18.72 7.80
CA SER A 110 12.62 19.36 8.02
C SER A 110 12.50 20.68 7.27
N SER A 111 11.72 20.68 6.20
CA SER A 111 11.29 21.89 5.50
C SER A 111 9.85 22.24 5.91
N ALA A 112 9.44 23.50 5.70
CA ALA A 112 8.06 23.91 5.96
C ALA A 112 7.05 23.07 5.15
N GLU A 113 7.44 22.64 3.95
CA GLU A 113 6.66 21.74 3.09
C GLU A 113 6.51 20.35 3.71
N LEU A 114 7.60 19.78 4.23
CA LEU A 114 7.57 18.46 4.88
C LEU A 114 6.72 18.48 6.14
N GLU A 115 6.84 19.51 6.98
CA GLU A 115 6.00 19.65 8.17
C GLU A 115 4.52 19.80 7.83
N ALA A 116 4.20 20.52 6.74
CA ALA A 116 2.83 20.64 6.26
C ALA A 116 2.29 19.29 5.76
N CYS A 117 3.11 18.49 5.08
CA CYS A 117 2.77 17.12 4.70
C CYS A 117 2.54 16.23 5.93
N ASP A 118 3.48 16.26 6.89
CA ASP A 118 3.42 15.47 8.11
C ASP A 118 2.10 15.73 8.87
N ARG A 119 1.73 17.01 9.06
CA ARG A 119 0.46 17.38 9.70
C ARG A 119 -0.78 16.91 8.93
N ALA A 120 -0.73 16.91 7.61
CA ALA A 120 -1.89 16.59 6.77
C ALA A 120 -2.08 15.09 6.56
N ALA A 121 -1.01 14.30 6.56
CA ALA A 121 -1.02 12.96 5.98
C ALA A 121 -0.18 11.91 6.71
N ALA A 122 0.57 12.23 7.76
CA ALA A 122 1.35 11.23 8.47
C ALA A 122 0.45 10.18 9.13
N ALA A 123 0.77 8.89 9.00
CA ALA A 123 -0.05 7.86 9.64
C ALA A 123 0.19 7.89 11.16
N ALA A 124 -0.87 7.75 11.95
CA ALA A 124 -0.73 7.74 13.41
C ALA A 124 0.21 6.63 13.91
N ALA A 125 0.21 5.48 13.23
CA ALA A 125 1.06 4.33 13.55
C ALA A 125 2.43 4.32 12.83
N ASP A 126 2.75 5.35 12.04
CA ASP A 126 4.04 5.43 11.34
C ASP A 126 5.16 5.82 12.32
N PRO A 127 6.16 4.95 12.57
CA PRO A 127 7.26 5.26 13.48
C PRO A 127 8.20 6.34 12.94
N GLU A 128 8.17 6.66 11.64
CA GLU A 128 9.02 7.70 11.04
C GLU A 128 8.41 9.10 11.15
N LYS A 129 7.15 9.22 11.56
CA LYS A 129 6.46 10.50 11.78
C LYS A 129 7.10 11.26 12.96
N PRO A 130 7.26 12.60 12.88
CA PRO A 130 7.71 13.39 14.03
C PRO A 130 6.83 13.16 15.28
N ALA A 131 7.45 13.11 16.46
CA ALA A 131 6.76 12.85 17.72
C ALA A 131 5.68 13.90 18.06
N SER A 132 5.89 15.15 17.63
CA SER A 132 4.96 16.27 17.83
C SER A 132 3.72 16.20 16.94
N VAL A 133 3.73 15.37 15.89
CA VAL A 133 2.60 15.23 14.97
C VAL A 133 1.74 14.07 15.44
N PRO A 134 0.46 14.24 15.81
CA PRO A 134 -0.38 13.12 16.25
C PRO A 134 -0.59 12.06 15.15
N GLY A 135 -0.65 12.51 13.89
CA GLY A 135 -0.96 11.69 12.73
C GLY A 135 -2.46 11.53 12.50
N VAL A 136 -2.81 11.03 11.32
CA VAL A 136 -4.19 10.87 10.83
C VAL A 136 -4.47 9.44 10.40
N THR A 137 -5.66 8.95 10.74
CA THR A 137 -6.16 7.67 10.21
C THR A 137 -6.46 7.81 8.73
N PHE A 138 -6.37 6.71 7.97
CA PHE A 138 -6.66 6.76 6.53
C PHE A 138 -8.09 7.29 6.23
N ALA A 139 -9.05 6.97 7.10
CA ALA A 139 -10.42 7.44 6.97
C ALA A 139 -10.53 8.98 7.10
N ALA A 140 -9.71 9.57 7.97
CA ALA A 140 -9.75 11.00 8.31
C ALA A 140 -8.89 11.91 7.41
N ILE A 141 -8.13 11.36 6.46
CA ILE A 141 -7.32 12.15 5.53
C ILE A 141 -8.22 13.04 4.65
N ASP A 142 -8.01 14.35 4.69
CA ASP A 142 -8.42 15.27 3.62
C ASP A 142 -7.46 15.11 2.45
N ALA A 143 -7.89 14.34 1.44
CA ALA A 143 -7.04 14.01 0.31
C ALA A 143 -6.57 15.25 -0.48
N GLY A 144 -7.44 16.25 -0.66
CA GLY A 144 -7.10 17.43 -1.44
C GLY A 144 -6.01 18.27 -0.77
N ALA A 145 -6.18 18.54 0.53
CA ALA A 145 -5.19 19.27 1.32
C ALA A 145 -3.88 18.50 1.44
N ALA A 146 -3.95 17.21 1.77
CA ALA A 146 -2.79 16.35 1.93
C ALA A 146 -1.98 16.22 0.64
N ILE A 147 -2.62 15.99 -0.51
CA ILE A 147 -1.92 15.87 -1.81
C ILE A 147 -1.17 17.18 -2.13
N ARG A 148 -1.80 18.35 -1.92
CA ARG A 148 -1.14 19.64 -2.18
C ARG A 148 0.07 19.86 -1.28
N ALA A 149 -0.05 19.55 0.00
CA ALA A 149 1.05 19.69 0.95
C ALA A 149 2.19 18.71 0.63
N CYS A 150 1.88 17.43 0.46
CA CYS A 150 2.87 16.40 0.25
C CYS A 150 3.53 16.44 -1.12
N ARG A 151 2.89 16.97 -2.17
CA ARG A 151 3.56 17.24 -3.46
C ARG A 151 4.74 18.20 -3.29
N LYS A 152 4.50 19.33 -2.62
CA LYS A 152 5.57 20.29 -2.31
C LYS A 152 6.70 19.64 -1.52
N ALA A 153 6.37 18.75 -0.58
CA ALA A 153 7.35 18.04 0.23
C ALA A 153 8.18 17.01 -0.56
N VAL A 154 7.65 16.38 -1.61
CA VAL A 154 8.42 15.43 -2.42
C VAL A 154 9.19 16.09 -3.57
N ASP A 155 8.79 17.31 -3.95
CA ASP A 155 9.49 18.14 -4.94
C ASP A 155 10.76 18.78 -4.38
N THR A 156 10.95 18.76 -3.05
CA THR A 156 12.18 19.23 -2.43
C THR A 156 13.32 18.22 -2.63
N ALA A 157 14.51 18.72 -2.92
CA ALA A 157 15.68 17.87 -3.08
C ALA A 157 15.98 17.11 -1.78
N GLY A 158 16.05 15.78 -1.87
CA GLY A 158 16.32 14.92 -0.71
C GLY A 158 15.11 14.62 0.17
N ALA A 159 13.88 14.77 -0.35
CA ALA A 159 12.67 14.40 0.37
C ALA A 159 12.75 13.00 1.02
N PRO A 160 12.40 12.85 2.30
CA PRO A 160 12.52 11.57 2.99
C PRO A 160 11.46 10.57 2.53
N ARG A 161 11.75 9.28 2.72
CA ARG A 161 10.85 8.17 2.34
C ARG A 161 9.43 8.27 2.92
N ARG A 162 9.29 8.84 4.12
CA ARG A 162 7.97 9.10 4.73
C ARG A 162 7.12 10.08 3.93
N ALA A 163 7.71 11.08 3.27
CA ALA A 163 6.96 12.06 2.47
C ALA A 163 6.29 11.37 1.26
N TYR A 164 7.04 10.47 0.59
CA TYR A 164 6.51 9.64 -0.50
C TYR A 164 5.41 8.69 -0.02
N PHE A 165 5.58 8.07 1.15
CA PHE A 165 4.55 7.23 1.75
C PHE A 165 3.25 8.01 2.03
N GLN A 166 3.37 9.17 2.68
CA GLN A 166 2.25 10.04 3.00
C GLN A 166 1.52 10.54 1.75
N LEU A 167 2.25 10.95 0.71
CA LEU A 167 1.66 11.32 -0.56
C LEU A 167 0.93 10.14 -1.21
N GLY A 168 1.53 8.95 -1.20
CA GLY A 168 0.90 7.72 -1.67
C GLY A 168 -0.43 7.43 -0.98
N ARG A 169 -0.48 7.52 0.35
CA ARG A 169 -1.71 7.37 1.15
C ARG A 169 -2.76 8.42 0.78
N ALA A 170 -2.37 9.68 0.65
CA ALA A 170 -3.29 10.77 0.32
C ALA A 170 -3.90 10.62 -1.08
N ILE A 171 -3.09 10.23 -2.07
CA ILE A 171 -3.56 9.93 -3.43
C ILE A 171 -4.44 8.68 -3.46
N GLN A 172 -4.12 7.65 -2.68
CA GLN A 172 -4.97 6.48 -2.58
C GLN A 172 -6.35 6.84 -2.01
N LYS A 173 -6.39 7.73 -1.02
CA LYS A 173 -7.63 8.25 -0.44
C LYS A 173 -8.50 9.01 -1.45
N SER A 174 -7.91 9.68 -2.45
CA SER A 174 -8.67 10.34 -3.52
C SER A 174 -9.24 9.37 -4.56
N GLY A 175 -8.91 8.08 -4.48
CA GLY A 175 -9.35 7.03 -5.40
C GLY A 175 -8.39 6.78 -6.57
N ASN A 176 -7.33 7.57 -6.72
CA ASN A 176 -6.34 7.40 -7.79
C ASN A 176 -5.27 6.37 -7.40
N THR A 177 -5.64 5.09 -7.41
CA THR A 177 -4.76 4.02 -6.90
C THR A 177 -3.51 3.82 -7.77
N ALA A 178 -3.60 4.05 -9.08
CA ALA A 178 -2.45 3.91 -9.99
C ALA A 178 -1.35 4.91 -9.65
N ASP A 179 -1.69 6.18 -9.45
CA ASP A 179 -0.72 7.20 -9.06
C ASP A 179 -0.18 6.96 -7.64
N ALA A 180 -1.04 6.49 -6.72
CA ALA A 180 -0.60 6.15 -5.37
C ALA A 180 0.50 5.09 -5.37
N VAL A 181 0.37 4.05 -6.22
CA VAL A 181 1.36 2.98 -6.35
C VAL A 181 2.72 3.54 -6.79
N THR A 182 2.77 4.55 -7.65
CA THR A 182 4.04 5.18 -8.05
C THR A 182 4.80 5.74 -6.84
N TYR A 183 4.13 6.51 -5.98
CA TYR A 183 4.77 7.09 -4.79
C TYR A 183 5.04 6.04 -3.70
N LEU A 184 4.17 5.06 -3.53
CA LEU A 184 4.41 3.94 -2.61
C LEU A 184 5.62 3.11 -3.04
N ARG A 185 5.80 2.85 -4.34
CA ARG A 185 7.01 2.18 -4.87
C ARG A 185 8.26 2.98 -4.54
N LYS A 186 8.25 4.30 -4.75
CA LYS A 186 9.38 5.16 -4.37
C LYS A 186 9.71 5.06 -2.88
N ALA A 187 8.69 5.05 -2.01
CA ALA A 187 8.89 4.87 -0.57
C ALA A 187 9.43 3.47 -0.22
N VAL A 188 9.00 2.42 -0.92
CA VAL A 188 9.52 1.04 -0.77
C VAL A 188 10.99 0.94 -1.18
N GLU A 189 11.37 1.56 -2.31
CA GLU A 189 12.76 1.63 -2.76
C GLU A 189 13.67 2.29 -1.72
N LEU A 190 13.14 3.29 -1.00
CA LEU A 190 13.84 3.95 0.09
C LEU A 190 13.71 3.20 1.44
N GLY A 191 13.04 2.04 1.47
CA GLY A 191 12.97 1.16 2.64
C GLY A 191 11.82 1.42 3.62
N HIS A 192 10.78 2.16 3.24
CA HIS A 192 9.69 2.50 4.15
C HIS A 192 8.75 1.29 4.40
N ALA A 193 8.65 0.86 5.67
CA ALA A 193 7.87 -0.32 6.07
C ALA A 193 6.36 -0.19 5.82
N GLY A 194 5.76 0.94 6.20
CA GLY A 194 4.34 1.24 5.96
C GLY A 194 3.97 1.19 4.47
N ALA A 195 4.83 1.74 3.60
CA ALA A 195 4.63 1.68 2.16
C ALA A 195 4.69 0.25 1.61
N MET A 196 5.56 -0.61 2.15
CA MET A 196 5.59 -2.03 1.78
C MET A 196 4.26 -2.71 2.10
N HIS A 197 3.70 -2.45 3.29
CA HIS A 197 2.40 -2.98 3.70
C HIS A 197 1.25 -2.47 2.82
N ASP A 198 1.18 -1.16 2.58
CA ASP A 198 0.09 -0.56 1.80
C ASP A 198 0.17 -0.98 0.32
N LEU A 199 1.37 -1.03 -0.26
CA LEU A 199 1.58 -1.53 -1.62
C LEU A 199 1.20 -3.02 -1.72
N ALA A 200 1.60 -3.85 -0.74
CA ALA A 200 1.19 -5.25 -0.68
C ALA A 200 -0.33 -5.40 -0.61
N SER A 201 -1.00 -4.56 0.17
CA SER A 201 -2.46 -4.53 0.31
C SER A 201 -3.16 -4.22 -1.02
N ILE A 202 -2.62 -3.27 -1.79
CA ILE A 202 -3.09 -2.94 -3.13
C ILE A 202 -2.85 -4.11 -4.08
N LEU A 203 -1.62 -4.66 -4.13
CA LEU A 203 -1.26 -5.75 -5.04
C LEU A 203 -2.01 -7.05 -4.74
N ARG A 204 -2.32 -7.35 -3.47
CA ARG A 204 -3.09 -8.53 -3.07
C ARG A 204 -4.51 -8.49 -3.64
N ARG A 205 -5.16 -7.32 -3.63
CA ARG A 205 -6.54 -7.15 -4.10
C ARG A 205 -6.62 -6.81 -5.60
N GLY A 206 -5.61 -6.15 -6.13
CA GLY A 206 -5.72 -5.39 -7.38
C GLY A 206 -6.56 -4.11 -7.20
N ALA A 207 -6.49 -3.22 -8.19
CA ALA A 207 -7.31 -2.02 -8.28
C ALA A 207 -7.41 -1.56 -9.74
N ALA A 208 -8.24 -0.55 -10.02
CA ALA A 208 -8.25 0.09 -11.35
C ALA A 208 -6.83 0.58 -11.70
N GLY A 209 -6.29 0.12 -12.83
CA GLY A 209 -4.93 0.43 -13.27
C GLY A 209 -3.81 -0.35 -12.56
N VAL A 210 -4.13 -1.23 -11.60
CA VAL A 210 -3.13 -2.03 -10.87
C VAL A 210 -3.52 -3.50 -10.87
N LYS A 211 -2.80 -4.31 -11.64
CA LYS A 211 -3.01 -5.76 -11.70
C LYS A 211 -2.68 -6.40 -10.35
N ARG A 212 -3.48 -7.40 -9.97
CA ARG A 212 -3.20 -8.24 -8.79
C ARG A 212 -1.87 -8.98 -8.97
N ASP A 213 -1.02 -8.93 -7.94
CA ASP A 213 0.20 -9.72 -7.82
C ASP A 213 0.35 -10.22 -6.37
N SER A 214 -0.26 -11.38 -6.10
CA SER A 214 -0.22 -11.96 -4.76
C SER A 214 1.18 -12.41 -4.34
N GLY A 215 2.06 -12.79 -5.29
CA GLY A 215 3.43 -13.20 -4.95
C GLY A 215 4.26 -12.02 -4.45
N LEU A 216 4.17 -10.87 -5.14
CA LEU A 216 4.89 -9.66 -4.72
C LEU A 216 4.27 -9.09 -3.44
N ALA A 217 2.94 -9.18 -3.29
CA ALA A 217 2.27 -8.81 -2.06
C ALA A 217 2.79 -9.61 -0.85
N MET A 218 2.93 -10.94 -0.98
CA MET A 218 3.51 -11.75 0.10
C MET A 218 4.92 -11.32 0.44
N ALA A 219 5.79 -11.17 -0.56
CA ALA A 219 7.17 -10.76 -0.35
C ALA A 219 7.30 -9.40 0.35
N LEU A 220 6.46 -8.44 -0.03
CA LEU A 220 6.39 -7.12 0.61
C LEU A 220 5.87 -7.20 2.05
N TYR A 221 4.84 -7.99 2.31
CA TYR A 221 4.37 -8.21 3.68
C TYR A 221 5.41 -8.90 4.56
N GLU A 222 6.14 -9.89 4.03
CA GLU A 222 7.23 -10.56 4.76
C GLU A 222 8.35 -9.58 5.09
N ARG A 223 8.75 -8.73 4.13
CA ARG A 223 9.76 -7.70 4.37
C ARG A 223 9.30 -6.66 5.38
N ALA A 224 8.05 -6.20 5.28
CA ALA A 224 7.46 -5.27 6.24
C ALA A 224 7.35 -5.89 7.65
N ALA A 225 6.95 -7.15 7.76
CA ALA A 225 6.96 -7.88 9.04
C ALA A 225 8.38 -7.99 9.62
N GLY A 226 9.39 -8.17 8.76
CA GLY A 226 10.81 -8.18 9.15
C GLY A 226 11.31 -6.86 9.74
N THR A 227 10.62 -5.74 9.49
CA THR A 227 10.93 -4.44 10.15
C THR A 227 10.17 -4.24 11.46
N GLY A 228 9.42 -5.24 11.93
CA GLY A 228 8.57 -5.15 13.11
C GLY A 228 7.15 -4.62 12.84
N LEU A 229 6.74 -4.41 11.57
CA LEU A 229 5.37 -4.02 11.25
C LEU A 229 4.43 -5.24 11.33
N ASN A 230 4.02 -5.57 12.54
CA ASN A 230 3.32 -6.83 12.87
C ASN A 230 1.94 -6.97 12.22
N GLU A 231 1.28 -5.89 11.81
CA GLU A 231 0.06 -5.96 10.97
C GLU A 231 0.31 -6.74 9.66
N SER A 232 1.53 -6.75 9.15
CA SER A 232 1.88 -7.53 7.96
C SER A 232 1.89 -9.05 8.23
N LEU A 233 2.14 -9.48 9.48
CA LEU A 233 2.00 -10.89 9.87
C LEU A 233 0.53 -11.33 9.81
N VAL A 234 -0.41 -10.46 10.21
CA VAL A 234 -1.85 -10.72 10.10
C VAL A 234 -2.23 -10.92 8.64
N GLN A 235 -1.72 -10.06 7.75
CA GLN A 235 -2.00 -10.17 6.33
C GLN A 235 -1.39 -11.44 5.70
N LEU A 236 -0.20 -11.85 6.11
CA LEU A 236 0.40 -13.12 5.67
C LEU A 236 -0.44 -14.32 6.12
N GLY A 237 -0.88 -14.33 7.38
CA GLY A 237 -1.78 -15.36 7.88
C GLY A 237 -3.08 -15.43 7.07
N ALA A 238 -3.66 -14.27 6.74
CA ALA A 238 -4.87 -14.19 5.92
C ALA A 238 -4.63 -14.75 4.51
N MET A 239 -3.50 -14.44 3.87
CA MET A 239 -3.16 -14.97 2.55
C MET A 239 -3.06 -16.50 2.55
N TYR A 240 -2.46 -17.10 3.58
CA TYR A 240 -2.44 -18.56 3.75
C TYR A 240 -3.82 -19.16 4.05
N ALA A 241 -4.66 -18.49 4.86
CA ALA A 241 -6.01 -18.96 5.16
C ALA A 241 -6.95 -18.88 3.94
N GLU A 242 -6.79 -17.87 3.10
CA GLU A 242 -7.56 -17.67 1.87
C GLU A 242 -7.02 -18.50 0.69
N GLY A 243 -5.74 -18.86 0.71
CA GLY A 243 -5.04 -19.40 -0.46
C GLY A 243 -4.75 -18.35 -1.54
N SER A 244 -4.49 -17.10 -1.12
CA SER A 244 -4.19 -16.00 -2.04
C SER A 244 -2.69 -15.97 -2.36
N GLY A 245 -2.32 -16.36 -3.58
CA GLY A 245 -0.91 -16.42 -4.02
C GLY A 245 -0.14 -17.65 -3.55
N VAL A 246 -0.72 -18.46 -2.66
CA VAL A 246 -0.18 -19.71 -2.15
C VAL A 246 -1.29 -20.75 -1.99
N ARG A 247 -0.91 -22.02 -1.89
CA ARG A 247 -1.85 -23.07 -1.49
C ARG A 247 -2.40 -22.74 -0.10
N ARG A 248 -3.72 -22.84 0.05
CA ARG A 248 -4.38 -22.65 1.34
C ARG A 248 -3.81 -23.59 2.40
N ASP A 249 -3.39 -23.01 3.53
CA ASP A 249 -2.76 -23.70 4.64
C ASP A 249 -3.11 -23.01 5.95
N TYR A 250 -4.09 -23.57 6.66
CA TYR A 250 -4.54 -23.00 7.93
C TYR A 250 -3.52 -23.19 9.06
N ALA A 251 -2.62 -24.19 8.97
CA ALA A 251 -1.57 -24.38 9.98
C ALA A 251 -0.53 -23.28 9.88
N LYS A 252 -0.11 -22.92 8.66
CA LYS A 252 0.73 -21.73 8.42
C LYS A 252 0.02 -20.44 8.78
N ALA A 253 -1.26 -20.29 8.43
CA ALA A 253 -2.03 -19.12 8.82
C ALA A 253 -2.01 -18.92 10.35
N ARG A 254 -2.24 -20.01 11.10
CA ARG A 254 -2.16 -20.02 12.56
C ARG A 254 -0.78 -19.63 13.08
N ASP A 255 0.31 -20.12 12.49
CA ASP A 255 1.68 -19.73 12.88
C ASP A 255 1.89 -18.20 12.79
N TYR A 256 1.53 -17.60 11.65
CA TYR A 256 1.63 -16.15 11.48
C TYR A 256 0.77 -15.39 12.48
N TYR A 257 -0.47 -15.84 12.73
CA TYR A 257 -1.34 -15.24 13.74
C TYR A 257 -0.78 -15.40 15.16
N GLN A 258 -0.17 -16.54 15.51
CA GLN A 258 0.48 -16.75 16.81
C GLN A 258 1.63 -15.75 17.02
N ARG A 259 2.44 -15.53 15.99
CA ARG A 259 3.54 -14.55 16.03
C ARG A 259 3.03 -13.11 16.17
N ALA A 260 1.94 -12.77 15.47
CA ALA A 260 1.30 -11.46 15.61
C ALA A 260 0.62 -11.27 16.99
N ILE A 261 0.02 -12.33 17.55
CA ILE A 261 -0.53 -12.35 18.92
C ILE A 261 0.57 -12.15 19.97
N ALA A 262 1.74 -12.79 19.79
CA ALA A 262 2.89 -12.55 20.66
C ALA A 262 3.26 -11.06 20.68
N ALA A 263 3.19 -10.39 19.53
CA ALA A 263 3.37 -8.94 19.40
C ALA A 263 2.12 -8.09 19.73
N LYS A 264 1.09 -8.66 20.38
CA LYS A 264 -0.16 -7.99 20.76
C LYS A 264 -0.88 -7.26 19.63
N THR A 265 -0.80 -7.80 18.41
CA THR A 265 -1.46 -7.22 17.23
C THR A 265 -2.96 -7.56 17.22
N PRO A 266 -3.88 -6.57 17.33
CA PRO A 266 -5.31 -6.85 17.58
C PRO A 266 -5.96 -7.72 16.50
N GLY A 267 -5.68 -7.46 15.21
CA GLY A 267 -6.26 -8.22 14.10
C GLY A 267 -5.91 -9.71 14.10
N ALA A 268 -4.80 -10.10 14.73
CA ALA A 268 -4.39 -11.50 14.84
C ALA A 268 -5.33 -12.30 15.74
N TYR A 269 -5.80 -11.69 16.83
CA TYR A 269 -6.77 -12.28 17.75
C TYR A 269 -8.10 -12.54 17.05
N THR A 270 -8.58 -11.58 16.26
CA THR A 270 -9.79 -11.75 15.45
C THR A 270 -9.69 -12.97 14.55
N ASN A 271 -8.60 -13.07 13.78
CA ASN A 271 -8.43 -14.16 12.82
C ASN A 271 -8.19 -15.52 13.50
N MET A 272 -7.49 -15.54 14.63
CA MET A 272 -7.34 -16.76 15.44
C MET A 272 -8.69 -17.27 15.94
N GLY A 273 -9.54 -16.36 16.45
CA GLY A 273 -10.89 -16.71 16.88
C GLY A 273 -11.74 -17.26 15.72
N VAL A 274 -11.58 -16.73 14.51
CA VAL A 274 -12.23 -17.26 13.30
C VAL A 274 -11.78 -18.68 12.97
N LEU A 275 -10.48 -18.98 13.06
CA LEU A 275 -9.98 -20.35 12.83
C LEU A 275 -10.63 -21.35 13.78
N TYR A 276 -10.70 -21.04 15.08
CA TYR A 276 -11.33 -21.91 16.08
C TYR A 276 -12.86 -22.00 15.92
N ALA A 277 -13.53 -20.88 15.63
CA ALA A 277 -14.99 -20.87 15.45
C ALA A 277 -15.45 -21.78 14.29
N ASN A 278 -14.61 -21.88 13.25
CA ASN A 278 -14.89 -22.63 12.03
C ASN A 278 -14.20 -24.00 11.98
N GLY A 279 -13.29 -24.32 12.89
CA GLY A 279 -12.49 -25.55 12.83
C GLY A 279 -11.50 -25.59 11.66
N GLN A 280 -10.93 -24.44 11.29
CA GLN A 280 -10.01 -24.30 10.16
C GLN A 280 -8.56 -24.53 10.62
N GLY A 281 -8.01 -25.72 10.34
CA GLY A 281 -6.65 -26.11 10.75
C GLY A 281 -6.50 -26.40 12.26
N VAL A 282 -7.62 -26.38 12.99
CA VAL A 282 -7.74 -26.71 14.41
C VAL A 282 -9.12 -27.37 14.63
N PRO A 283 -9.30 -28.19 15.68
CA PRO A 283 -10.65 -28.61 16.09
C PRO A 283 -11.52 -27.39 16.38
N ARG A 284 -12.80 -27.48 15.97
CA ARG A 284 -13.75 -26.40 16.21
C ARG A 284 -13.96 -26.21 17.72
N ASP A 285 -13.73 -25.00 18.20
CA ASP A 285 -13.85 -24.66 19.63
C ASP A 285 -14.41 -23.24 19.76
N ARG A 286 -15.69 -23.14 20.15
CA ARG A 286 -16.35 -21.85 20.30
C ARG A 286 -15.88 -21.10 21.55
N THR A 287 -15.49 -21.80 22.60
CA THR A 287 -15.03 -21.18 23.84
C THR A 287 -13.72 -20.45 23.59
N LYS A 288 -12.75 -21.14 22.97
CA LYS A 288 -11.48 -20.52 22.55
C LYS A 288 -11.69 -19.37 21.56
N ALA A 289 -12.62 -19.52 20.61
CA ALA A 289 -12.93 -18.42 19.69
C ALA A 289 -13.39 -17.15 20.44
N CYS A 290 -14.26 -17.32 21.44
CA CYS A 290 -14.73 -16.23 22.28
C CYS A 290 -13.63 -15.63 23.16
N GLU A 291 -12.70 -16.44 23.67
CA GLU A 291 -11.52 -15.96 24.41
C GLU A 291 -10.66 -15.06 23.54
N TYR A 292 -10.27 -15.51 22.34
CA TYR A 292 -9.49 -14.70 21.40
C TYR A 292 -10.21 -13.40 21.01
N TRP A 293 -11.50 -13.46 20.71
CA TRP A 293 -12.26 -12.25 20.38
C TRP A 293 -12.41 -11.29 21.57
N ARG A 294 -12.45 -11.80 22.80
CA ARG A 294 -12.44 -10.94 24.00
C ARG A 294 -11.09 -10.22 24.13
N GLU A 295 -9.98 -10.94 24.00
CA GLU A 295 -8.64 -10.33 24.04
C GLU A 295 -8.44 -9.29 22.92
N GLY A 296 -8.81 -9.61 21.68
CA GLY A 296 -8.74 -8.64 20.57
C GLY A 296 -9.60 -7.41 20.82
N SER A 297 -10.80 -7.57 21.39
CA SER A 297 -11.68 -6.46 21.76
C SER A 297 -11.08 -5.58 22.85
N THR A 298 -10.41 -6.15 23.86
CA THR A 298 -9.71 -5.38 24.90
C THR A 298 -8.55 -4.56 24.32
N LEU A 299 -7.95 -5.02 23.22
CA LEU A 299 -6.92 -4.28 22.47
C LEU A 299 -7.51 -3.29 21.44
N GLY A 300 -8.82 -3.08 21.43
CA GLY A 300 -9.49 -2.10 20.57
C GLY A 300 -9.87 -2.61 19.17
N ASP A 301 -9.85 -3.92 18.91
CA ASP A 301 -10.34 -4.46 17.63
C ASP A 301 -11.89 -4.51 17.60
N ASP A 302 -12.49 -3.59 16.85
CA ASP A 302 -13.94 -3.51 16.65
C ASP A 302 -14.55 -4.74 15.94
N VAL A 303 -13.76 -5.45 15.12
CA VAL A 303 -14.18 -6.70 14.49
C VAL A 303 -14.27 -7.79 15.55
N ALA A 304 -13.27 -7.89 16.43
CA ALA A 304 -13.29 -8.80 17.57
C ALA A 304 -14.50 -8.54 18.47
N ALA A 305 -14.73 -7.26 18.83
CA ALA A 305 -15.87 -6.84 19.65
C ALA A 305 -17.22 -7.22 19.02
N ARG A 306 -17.36 -7.06 17.69
CA ARG A 306 -18.57 -7.49 16.96
C ARG A 306 -18.73 -9.00 16.93
N ASN A 307 -17.66 -9.75 16.69
CA ASN A 307 -17.69 -11.21 16.69
C ASN A 307 -18.08 -11.77 18.06
N LEU A 308 -17.51 -11.19 19.13
CA LEU A 308 -17.85 -11.51 20.51
C LEU A 308 -19.34 -11.28 20.77
N ARG A 309 -19.87 -10.07 20.51
CA ARG A 309 -21.29 -9.76 20.72
C ARG A 309 -22.24 -10.67 19.94
N ARG A 310 -21.90 -10.98 18.68
CA ARG A 310 -22.76 -11.79 17.81
C ARG A 310 -22.73 -13.27 18.15
N SER A 311 -21.57 -13.79 18.54
CA SER A 311 -21.30 -15.23 18.56
C SER A 311 -21.08 -15.80 19.95
N CYS A 312 -20.85 -14.95 20.94
CA CYS A 312 -20.55 -15.31 22.31
C CYS A 312 -21.61 -14.69 23.21
N ARG A 313 -22.70 -15.42 23.46
CA ARG A 313 -23.67 -15.00 24.48
C ARG A 313 -22.96 -15.05 25.82
N MET A 314 -22.86 -13.89 26.49
CA MET A 314 -22.53 -13.85 27.91
C MET A 314 -23.73 -14.48 28.63
N ARG A 315 -23.56 -15.70 29.14
CA ARG A 315 -24.49 -16.27 30.11
C ARG A 315 -24.17 -15.71 31.48
#